data_AF-A0A7K6XWY9-F1
#
_entry.id   AF-A0A7K6XWY9-F1
#
_cell.length_a   1.000
_cell.length_b   1.000
_cell.length_c   1.000
_cell.angle_alpha   90.00
_cell.angle_beta   90.00
_cell.angle_gamma   90.00
#
_symmetry.space_group_name_H-M   'P 1'
#
loop_
_entity.id
_entity.type
_entity.pdbx_description
1 polymer ?
#
loop_
_entity_poly.entity_id
_entity_poly.type
_entity_poly.pdbx_seq_one_letter_code
_entity_poly.pdbx_strand_id
1 'polypeptide(L)'
;MSSGSQKRIIQITGFKKQEKKALLKCLFKLNCVFIESQKYRNCTHLVAKKLCKSEKVLAACAAGKWVLTKEYIINSAESGRWLDETTYEWGYEIERDSHYSPQMQSAPKRWREELTNSSAPGAFHRWKVVLLVKRGDKQMACIRRVLKAGKATICSSENAEHNITHVFIGGKISPLQNKKCLSEARHYPLQYIGHYLFQ
;
A
#
# COMPACT_ATOMS: atom_id res chain seq x y z
N MET A 1 -7.01 29.50 16.00
CA MET A 1 -6.23 28.44 16.69
C MET A 1 -5.63 27.55 15.62
N SER A 2 -4.34 27.65 15.34
CA SER A 2 -3.67 26.82 14.34
C SER A 2 -3.69 25.38 14.82
N SER A 3 -4.51 24.53 14.20
CA SER A 3 -4.39 23.09 14.39
C SER A 3 -2.94 22.74 14.07
N GLY A 4 -2.23 22.12 15.01
CA GLY A 4 -0.87 21.66 14.79
C GLY A 4 -0.91 20.65 13.66
N SER A 5 -0.66 21.10 12.42
CA SER A 5 -0.80 20.25 11.24
C SER A 5 0.16 19.08 11.38
N GLN A 6 -0.38 17.86 11.49
CA GLN A 6 0.40 16.62 11.60
C GLN A 6 1.53 16.63 10.55
N LYS A 7 2.78 16.47 11.01
CA LYS A 7 3.94 16.52 10.11
C LYS A 7 3.81 15.44 9.03
N ARG A 8 3.81 15.86 7.75
CA ARG A 8 3.66 14.95 6.61
C ARG A 8 4.89 14.07 6.47
N ILE A 9 4.68 12.76 6.45
CA ILE A 9 5.68 11.74 6.15
C ILE A 9 5.45 11.30 4.70
N ILE A 10 6.39 11.65 3.83
CA ILE A 10 6.32 11.45 2.38
C ILE A 10 7.21 10.28 1.98
N GLN A 11 6.66 9.35 1.19
CA GLN A 11 7.45 8.40 0.41
C GLN A 11 7.08 8.57 -1.07
N ILE A 12 8.04 8.33 -1.97
CA ILE A 12 7.79 8.41 -3.42
C ILE A 12 8.10 7.08 -4.13
N THR A 13 7.46 6.85 -5.27
CA THR A 13 7.65 5.63 -6.08
C THR A 13 7.45 5.85 -7.58
N GLY A 14 8.19 5.10 -8.40
CA GLY A 14 8.04 5.10 -9.86
C GLY A 14 8.75 6.21 -10.63
N PHE A 15 9.48 7.12 -9.96
CA PHE A 15 10.19 8.23 -10.59
C PHE A 15 11.64 7.86 -10.98
N LYS A 16 12.10 8.33 -12.15
CA LYS A 16 13.51 8.19 -12.56
C LYS A 16 14.41 9.09 -11.69
N LYS A 17 15.73 8.86 -11.73
CA LYS A 17 16.72 9.56 -10.89
C LYS A 17 16.60 11.10 -10.99
N GLN A 18 16.44 11.65 -12.19
CA GLN A 18 16.31 13.10 -12.40
C GLN A 18 15.00 13.65 -11.83
N GLU A 19 13.87 13.01 -12.12
CA GLU A 19 12.56 13.38 -11.57
C GLU A 19 12.56 13.31 -10.04
N LYS A 20 13.14 12.24 -9.47
CA LYS A 20 13.32 12.08 -8.02
C LYS A 20 14.11 13.26 -7.44
N LYS A 21 15.21 13.67 -8.08
CA LYS A 21 16.02 14.81 -7.63
C LYS A 21 15.22 16.12 -7.65
N ALA A 22 14.39 16.32 -8.67
CA ALA A 22 13.51 17.50 -8.75
C ALA A 22 12.47 17.51 -7.62
N LEU A 23 11.79 16.39 -7.38
CA LEU A 23 10.82 16.28 -6.29
C LEU A 23 11.46 16.49 -4.92
N LEU A 24 12.68 15.99 -4.71
CA LEU A 24 13.40 16.23 -3.46
C LEU A 24 13.69 17.72 -3.24
N LYS A 25 14.09 18.45 -4.28
CA LYS A 25 14.27 19.91 -4.20
C LYS A 25 12.99 20.63 -3.79
N CYS A 26 11.83 20.18 -4.30
CA CYS A 26 10.54 20.72 -3.89
C CYS A 26 10.22 20.37 -2.42
N LEU A 27 10.44 19.12 -2.00
CA LEU A 27 10.21 18.69 -0.61
C LEU A 27 11.08 19.45 0.40
N PHE A 28 12.31 19.85 0.04
CA PHE A 28 13.16 20.67 0.90
C PHE A 28 12.57 22.04 1.25
N LYS A 29 11.64 22.56 0.43
CA LYS A 29 10.95 23.82 0.69
C LYS A 29 9.76 23.67 1.64
N LEU A 30 9.40 22.44 2.02
CA LEU A 30 8.17 22.12 2.73
C LEU A 30 8.48 21.40 4.05
N ASN A 31 7.72 21.71 5.10
CA ASN A 31 7.86 21.04 6.39
C ASN A 31 7.32 19.60 6.32
N CYS A 32 8.20 18.62 6.09
CA CYS A 32 7.88 17.19 6.05
C CYS A 32 9.04 16.29 6.48
N VAL A 33 8.77 14.99 6.54
CA VAL A 33 9.78 13.94 6.66
C VAL A 33 9.77 13.14 5.37
N PHE A 34 10.88 13.12 4.63
CA PHE A 34 11.03 12.27 3.46
C PHE A 34 11.65 10.92 3.82
N ILE A 35 11.00 9.82 3.45
CA ILE A 35 11.54 8.47 3.64
C ILE A 35 12.22 7.99 2.36
N GLU A 36 13.55 8.04 2.37
CA GLU A 36 14.36 7.41 1.32
C GLU A 36 14.52 5.91 1.57
N SER A 37 13.57 5.12 1.06
CA SER A 37 13.66 3.66 1.10
C SER A 37 13.06 3.02 -0.14
N GLN A 38 13.63 1.89 -0.57
CA GLN A 38 13.04 1.06 -1.63
C GLN A 38 11.83 0.26 -1.13
N LYS A 39 11.80 -0.05 0.17
CA LYS A 39 10.71 -0.78 0.83
C LYS A 39 9.63 0.21 1.28
N TYR A 40 8.39 -0.24 1.34
CA TYR A 40 7.33 0.53 1.98
C TYR A 40 7.67 0.75 3.47
N ARG A 41 7.45 1.98 3.91
CA ARG A 41 7.47 2.38 5.33
C ARG A 41 6.17 3.12 5.59
N ASN A 42 5.67 3.06 6.83
CA ASN A 42 4.40 3.64 7.25
C ASN A 42 4.39 5.18 7.10
N CYS A 43 4.21 5.64 5.86
CA CYS A 43 4.12 7.03 5.47
C CYS A 43 2.66 7.50 5.60
N THR A 44 2.49 8.81 5.62
CA THR A 44 1.16 9.45 5.56
C THR A 44 0.72 9.68 4.12
N HIS A 45 1.68 9.95 3.23
CA HIS A 45 1.46 10.23 1.82
C HIS A 45 2.46 9.45 0.99
N LEU A 46 1.95 8.69 0.02
CA LEU A 46 2.75 8.09 -1.05
C LEU A 46 2.52 8.88 -2.32
N VAL A 47 3.57 9.48 -2.87
CA VAL A 47 3.50 10.09 -4.21
C VAL A 47 3.95 9.07 -5.24
N ALA A 48 3.07 8.73 -6.16
CA ALA A 48 3.28 7.70 -7.16
C ALA A 48 3.23 8.29 -8.57
N LYS A 49 4.25 8.01 -9.38
CA LYS A 49 4.26 8.41 -10.80
C LYS A 49 3.11 7.74 -11.59
N LYS A 50 2.77 6.52 -11.19
CA LYS A 50 1.75 5.71 -11.84
C LYS A 50 1.17 4.69 -10.87
N LEU A 51 -0.08 4.30 -11.12
CA LEU A 51 -0.69 3.17 -10.44
C LEU A 51 -0.08 1.86 -10.95
N CYS A 52 0.30 0.99 -10.02
CA CYS A 52 0.88 -0.31 -10.33
C CYS A 52 0.78 -1.24 -9.13
N LYS A 53 0.90 -2.56 -9.36
CA LYS A 53 0.93 -3.58 -8.30
C LYS A 53 2.27 -3.65 -7.56
N SER A 54 2.93 -2.51 -7.35
CA SER A 54 4.19 -2.43 -6.59
C SER A 54 3.91 -2.48 -5.09
N GLU A 55 4.91 -2.92 -4.31
CA GLU A 55 4.78 -3.02 -2.84
C GLU A 55 4.28 -1.71 -2.21
N LYS A 56 4.87 -0.57 -2.59
CA LYS A 56 4.53 0.72 -1.98
C LYS A 56 3.08 1.12 -2.27
N VAL A 57 2.64 1.00 -3.52
CA VAL A 57 1.27 1.37 -3.91
C VAL A 57 0.27 0.45 -3.21
N LEU A 58 0.47 -0.87 -3.25
CA LEU A 58 -0.42 -1.81 -2.60
C LEU A 58 -0.47 -1.59 -1.08
N ALA A 59 0.67 -1.37 -0.43
CA ALA A 59 0.73 -1.13 1.01
C ALA A 59 0.09 0.22 1.41
N ALA A 60 0.25 1.26 0.60
CA ALA A 60 -0.38 2.56 0.85
C ALA A 60 -1.90 2.48 0.71
N CYS A 61 -2.42 1.82 -0.35
CA CYS A 61 -3.85 1.52 -0.49
C CYS A 61 -4.36 0.71 0.70
N ALA A 62 -3.71 -0.41 1.02
CA ALA A 62 -4.13 -1.28 2.12
C ALA A 62 -4.16 -0.58 3.48
N ALA A 63 -3.31 0.42 3.69
CA ALA A 63 -3.21 1.20 4.93
C ALA A 63 -4.01 2.51 4.90
N GLY A 64 -4.81 2.75 3.85
CA GLY A 64 -5.65 3.95 3.71
C GLY A 64 -4.84 5.25 3.68
N LYS A 65 -3.65 5.24 3.06
CA LYS A 65 -2.80 6.43 2.94
C LYS A 65 -3.21 7.25 1.74
N TRP A 66 -2.92 8.55 1.78
CA TRP A 66 -2.98 9.39 0.59
C TRP A 66 -2.03 8.84 -0.47
N VAL A 67 -2.57 8.51 -1.65
CA VAL A 67 -1.76 8.13 -2.81
C VAL A 67 -1.96 9.21 -3.87
N LEU A 68 -0.93 10.03 -4.07
CA LEU A 68 -1.04 11.28 -4.81
C LEU A 68 -0.18 11.29 -6.08
N THR A 69 -0.52 12.17 -7.01
CA THR A 69 0.31 12.52 -8.16
C THR A 69 1.47 13.45 -7.74
N LYS A 70 2.43 13.66 -8.63
CA LYS A 70 3.64 14.46 -8.32
C LYS A 70 3.33 15.95 -8.19
N GLU A 71 2.26 16.40 -8.85
CA GLU A 71 1.76 17.76 -8.88
C GLU A 71 1.45 18.25 -7.46
N TYR A 72 1.04 17.36 -6.54
CA TYR A 72 0.87 17.69 -5.13
C TYR A 72 2.12 18.33 -4.51
N ILE A 73 3.29 17.71 -4.75
CA ILE A 73 4.57 18.19 -4.20
C ILE A 73 4.99 19.49 -4.91
N ILE A 74 4.85 19.53 -6.24
CA ILE A 74 5.29 20.65 -7.06
C ILE A 74 4.50 21.91 -6.70
N ASN A 75 3.17 21.82 -6.77
CA ASN A 75 2.26 22.95 -6.55
C ASN A 75 2.29 23.41 -5.07
N SER A 76 2.44 22.48 -4.12
CA SER A 76 2.64 22.85 -2.71
C SER A 76 3.96 23.61 -2.50
N ALA A 77 5.04 23.17 -3.13
CA ALA A 77 6.34 23.83 -3.02
C ALA A 77 6.35 25.22 -3.68
N GLU A 78 5.62 25.38 -4.79
CA GLU A 78 5.41 26.68 -5.45
C GLU A 78 4.55 27.61 -4.59
N SER A 79 3.53 27.07 -3.93
CA SER A 79 2.64 27.82 -3.02
C SER A 79 3.28 28.15 -1.65
N GLY A 80 4.46 27.60 -1.35
CA GLY A 80 5.13 27.75 -0.05
C GLY A 80 4.42 27.06 1.13
N ARG A 81 3.38 26.26 0.86
CA ARG A 81 2.60 25.55 1.87
C ARG A 81 2.01 24.26 1.31
N TRP A 82 1.68 23.32 2.19
CA TRP A 82 0.92 22.14 1.78
C TRP A 82 -0.48 22.54 1.29
N LEU A 83 -0.81 22.12 0.08
CA LEU A 83 -2.14 22.21 -0.48
C LEU A 83 -3.02 21.05 0.02
N ASP A 84 -4.32 21.16 -0.24
CA ASP A 84 -5.27 20.07 -0.01
C ASP A 84 -4.92 18.87 -0.91
N GLU A 85 -5.01 17.67 -0.37
CA GLU A 85 -4.64 16.43 -1.05
C GLU A 85 -5.65 16.00 -2.12
N THR A 86 -6.92 16.41 -2.00
CA THR A 86 -8.07 15.79 -2.68
C THR A 86 -7.93 15.81 -4.20
N THR A 87 -7.60 16.96 -4.79
CA THR A 87 -7.51 17.11 -6.26
C THR A 87 -6.28 16.44 -6.86
N TYR A 88 -5.34 16.00 -6.02
CA TYR A 88 -4.11 15.33 -6.45
C TYR A 88 -4.15 13.83 -6.17
N GLU A 89 -5.24 13.34 -5.58
CA GLU A 89 -5.37 11.94 -5.23
C GLU A 89 -5.64 11.08 -6.47
N TRP A 90 -4.94 9.95 -6.56
CA TRP A 90 -5.28 8.91 -7.52
C TRP A 90 -6.69 8.39 -7.22
N GLY A 91 -7.59 8.59 -8.18
CA GLY A 91 -9.02 8.29 -8.03
C GLY A 91 -9.90 9.51 -7.76
N TYR A 92 -9.33 10.72 -7.71
CA TYR A 92 -10.10 11.96 -7.70
C TYR A 92 -10.97 12.08 -8.96
N GLU A 93 -10.34 11.92 -10.12
CA GLU A 93 -10.98 11.80 -11.43
C GLU A 93 -10.62 10.45 -12.06
N ILE A 94 -11.59 9.87 -12.78
CA ILE A 94 -11.42 8.61 -13.50
C ILE A 94 -11.34 8.94 -14.99
N GLU A 95 -10.16 8.75 -15.55
CA GLU A 95 -9.88 8.99 -16.96
C GLU A 95 -10.44 7.82 -17.81
N ARG A 96 -11.29 8.13 -18.79
CA ARG A 96 -11.92 7.12 -19.66
C ARG A 96 -10.92 6.44 -20.60
N ASP A 97 -9.95 7.19 -21.12
CA ASP A 97 -8.96 6.71 -22.10
C ASP A 97 -7.63 6.27 -21.46
N SER A 98 -7.65 6.00 -20.15
CA SER A 98 -6.46 5.56 -19.43
C SER A 98 -6.14 4.09 -19.68
N HIS A 99 -4.87 3.73 -19.60
CA HIS A 99 -4.43 2.33 -19.60
C HIS A 99 -4.81 1.57 -18.31
N TYR A 100 -5.34 2.26 -17.30
CA TYR A 100 -5.79 1.66 -16.04
C TYR A 100 -7.30 1.48 -16.03
N SER A 101 -7.77 0.35 -15.49
CA SER A 101 -9.21 0.16 -15.29
C SER A 101 -9.78 1.19 -14.29
N PRO A 102 -11.05 1.57 -14.41
CA PRO A 102 -11.71 2.47 -13.45
C PRO A 102 -11.57 2.03 -11.99
N GLN A 103 -11.63 0.71 -11.74
CA GLN A 103 -11.48 0.13 -10.40
C GLN A 103 -10.07 0.32 -9.85
N MET A 104 -9.05 0.18 -10.70
CA MET A 104 -7.67 0.41 -10.31
C MET A 104 -7.39 1.89 -10.08
N GLN A 105 -7.93 2.78 -10.91
CA GLN A 105 -7.81 4.23 -10.75
C GLN A 105 -8.43 4.71 -9.44
N SER A 106 -9.64 4.25 -9.12
CA SER A 106 -10.38 4.64 -7.91
C SER A 106 -9.86 4.00 -6.62
N ALA A 107 -9.10 2.89 -6.72
CA ALA A 107 -8.71 2.09 -5.56
C ALA A 107 -8.04 2.87 -4.41
N PRO A 108 -7.08 3.79 -4.64
CA PRO A 108 -6.43 4.48 -3.53
C PRO A 108 -7.40 5.36 -2.73
N LYS A 109 -8.16 6.23 -3.42
CA LYS A 109 -9.20 7.05 -2.82
C LYS A 109 -10.26 6.20 -2.11
N ARG A 110 -10.77 5.16 -2.79
CA ARG A 110 -11.78 4.25 -2.25
C ARG A 110 -11.34 3.61 -0.94
N TRP A 111 -10.13 3.04 -0.88
CA TRP A 111 -9.63 2.43 0.36
C TRP A 111 -9.37 3.45 1.46
N ARG A 112 -8.87 4.65 1.15
CA ARG A 112 -8.71 5.72 2.14
C ARG A 112 -10.05 6.09 2.76
N GLU A 113 -11.07 6.32 1.94
CA GLU A 113 -12.41 6.70 2.38
C GLU A 113 -13.10 5.58 3.16
N GLU A 114 -13.07 4.35 2.64
CA GLU A 114 -13.64 3.18 3.30
C GLU A 114 -13.05 2.97 4.70
N LEU A 115 -11.73 3.03 4.84
CA LEU A 115 -11.05 2.85 6.13
C LEU A 115 -11.28 4.02 7.09
N THR A 116 -11.43 5.24 6.56
CA THR A 116 -11.79 6.42 7.36
C THR A 116 -13.22 6.28 7.89
N ASN A 117 -14.18 5.96 7.02
CA ASN A 117 -15.60 5.88 7.35
C ASN A 117 -15.92 4.70 8.27
N SER A 118 -15.28 3.55 8.06
CA SER A 118 -15.47 2.36 8.89
C SER A 118 -14.63 2.37 10.18
N SER A 119 -13.69 3.32 10.32
CA SER A 119 -12.65 3.31 11.36
C SER A 119 -11.82 2.01 11.40
N ALA A 120 -11.80 1.25 10.30
CA ALA A 120 -11.02 0.03 10.20
C ALA A 120 -9.52 0.38 10.14
N PRO A 121 -8.65 -0.35 10.85
CA PRO A 121 -7.24 0.03 10.94
C PRO A 121 -6.42 -0.30 9.68
N GLY A 122 -7.00 -1.04 8.72
CA GLY A 122 -6.42 -1.40 7.43
C GLY A 122 -7.29 -2.40 6.65
N ALA A 123 -7.08 -2.50 5.34
CA ALA A 123 -7.90 -3.30 4.40
C ALA A 123 -7.96 -4.81 4.72
N PHE A 124 -6.97 -5.32 5.45
CA PHE A 124 -6.82 -6.72 5.80
C PHE A 124 -6.97 -6.96 7.31
N HIS A 125 -7.56 -6.03 8.06
CA HIS A 125 -7.60 -6.10 9.53
C HIS A 125 -8.32 -7.35 10.08
N ARG A 126 -9.17 -8.00 9.29
CA ARG A 126 -9.84 -9.27 9.62
C ARG A 126 -9.13 -10.51 9.09
N TRP A 127 -8.02 -10.34 8.36
CA TRP A 127 -7.30 -11.46 7.77
C TRP A 127 -6.34 -12.09 8.78
N LYS A 128 -6.53 -13.38 9.03
CA LYS A 128 -5.54 -14.28 9.64
C LYS A 128 -4.83 -15.04 8.53
N VAL A 129 -3.54 -14.78 8.35
CA VAL A 129 -2.77 -15.16 7.15
C VAL A 129 -1.61 -16.06 7.50
N VAL A 130 -1.50 -17.18 6.80
CA VAL A 130 -0.28 -18.01 6.77
C VAL A 130 0.46 -17.75 5.47
N LEU A 131 1.76 -17.46 5.56
CA LEU A 131 2.64 -17.32 4.40
C LEU A 131 3.54 -18.55 4.32
N LEU A 132 3.33 -19.40 3.32
CA LEU A 132 4.20 -20.54 3.03
C LEU A 132 5.33 -20.06 2.12
N VAL A 133 6.54 -19.98 2.68
CA VAL A 133 7.69 -19.28 2.10
C VAL A 133 8.93 -20.15 2.15
N LYS A 134 9.70 -20.22 1.05
CA LYS A 134 11.10 -20.64 1.11
C LYS A 134 11.94 -19.50 1.71
N ARG A 135 12.81 -19.82 2.68
CA ARG A 135 13.68 -18.84 3.34
C ARG A 135 14.43 -18.00 2.29
N GLY A 136 14.42 -16.66 2.44
CA GLY A 136 15.13 -15.73 1.55
C GLY A 136 14.31 -15.17 0.37
N ASP A 137 13.04 -15.55 0.22
CA ASP A 137 12.19 -15.05 -0.86
C ASP A 137 11.87 -13.54 -0.71
N LYS A 138 12.46 -12.72 -1.59
CA LYS A 138 12.27 -11.27 -1.63
C LYS A 138 10.82 -10.88 -1.95
N GLN A 139 10.13 -11.62 -2.81
CA GLN A 139 8.73 -11.36 -3.17
C GLN A 139 7.85 -11.54 -1.95
N MET A 140 8.08 -12.61 -1.18
CA MET A 140 7.33 -12.85 0.06
C MET A 140 7.62 -11.82 1.13
N ALA A 141 8.83 -11.28 1.20
CA ALA A 141 9.13 -10.16 2.09
C ALA A 141 8.33 -8.89 1.71
N CYS A 142 8.14 -8.61 0.42
CA CYS A 142 7.30 -7.52 -0.07
C CYS A 142 5.82 -7.75 0.29
N ILE A 143 5.29 -8.93 0.00
CA ILE A 143 3.91 -9.32 0.33
C ILE A 143 3.65 -9.21 1.83
N ARG A 144 4.58 -9.69 2.67
CA ARG A 144 4.49 -9.56 4.12
C ARG A 144 4.36 -8.11 4.56
N ARG A 145 5.07 -7.17 3.93
CA ARG A 145 4.96 -5.74 4.24
C ARG A 145 3.61 -5.15 3.83
N VAL A 146 3.08 -5.53 2.67
CA VAL A 146 1.74 -5.13 2.22
C VAL A 146 0.67 -5.62 3.19
N LEU A 147 0.71 -6.89 3.56
CA LEU A 147 -0.22 -7.50 4.53
C LEU A 147 -0.16 -6.80 5.89
N LYS A 148 1.05 -6.54 6.41
CA LYS A 148 1.23 -5.80 7.67
C LYS A 148 0.70 -4.37 7.57
N ALA A 149 0.91 -3.69 6.44
CA ALA A 149 0.41 -2.33 6.23
C ALA A 149 -1.13 -2.30 6.31
N GLY A 150 -1.80 -3.28 5.68
CA GLY A 150 -3.24 -3.46 5.80
C GLY A 150 -3.71 -4.16 7.09
N LYS A 151 -2.87 -4.31 8.10
CA LYS A 151 -3.20 -4.88 9.43
C LYS A 151 -3.64 -6.34 9.44
N ALA A 152 -3.22 -7.14 8.46
CA ALA A 152 -3.37 -8.59 8.55
C ALA A 152 -2.60 -9.15 9.74
N THR A 153 -3.20 -10.13 10.42
CA THR A 153 -2.51 -10.95 11.43
C THR A 153 -1.75 -12.05 10.71
N ILE A 154 -0.42 -12.05 10.81
CA ILE A 154 0.40 -13.08 10.17
C ILE A 154 0.71 -14.16 11.21
N CYS A 155 0.16 -15.34 11.00
CA CYS A 155 0.33 -16.52 11.84
C CYS A 155 1.58 -17.30 11.43
N SER A 156 2.24 -17.94 12.39
CA SER A 156 3.22 -19.00 12.09
C SER A 156 2.46 -20.28 11.70
N SER A 157 3.05 -21.11 10.84
CA SER A 157 2.52 -22.45 10.54
C SER A 157 2.51 -23.37 11.77
N GLU A 158 3.36 -23.05 12.76
CA GLU A 158 3.51 -23.79 14.01
C GLU A 158 2.37 -23.50 14.99
N ASN A 159 1.90 -22.25 15.06
CA ASN A 159 0.84 -21.79 15.98
C ASN A 159 -0.45 -21.40 15.24
N ALA A 160 -0.72 -22.03 14.10
CA ALA A 160 -1.96 -21.80 13.37
C ALA A 160 -3.14 -22.32 14.21
N GLU A 161 -3.76 -21.42 14.99
CA GLU A 161 -5.04 -21.62 15.65
C GLU A 161 -6.15 -21.94 14.64
N HIS A 162 -7.32 -22.33 15.17
CA HIS A 162 -8.56 -22.35 14.42
C HIS A 162 -8.84 -20.97 13.77
N ASN A 163 -9.40 -20.97 12.55
CA ASN A 163 -9.84 -19.80 11.77
C ASN A 163 -8.79 -19.08 10.89
N ILE A 164 -7.86 -19.82 10.25
CA ILE A 164 -7.05 -19.24 9.17
C ILE A 164 -7.94 -18.85 7.99
N THR A 165 -7.88 -17.59 7.59
CA THR A 165 -8.71 -17.05 6.49
C THR A 165 -8.03 -17.17 5.13
N HIS A 166 -6.71 -17.03 5.09
CA HIS A 166 -5.93 -16.98 3.84
C HIS A 166 -4.60 -17.71 4.02
N VAL A 167 -4.30 -18.60 3.07
CA VAL A 167 -2.98 -19.19 2.91
C VAL A 167 -2.40 -18.72 1.58
N PHE A 168 -1.25 -18.04 1.64
CA PHE A 168 -0.52 -17.62 0.44
C PHE A 168 0.72 -18.49 0.24
N ILE A 169 0.89 -18.99 -0.97
CA ILE A 169 1.98 -19.89 -1.35
C ILE A 169 2.96 -19.15 -2.28
N GLY A 170 4.24 -19.12 -1.92
CA GLY A 170 5.32 -18.61 -2.77
C GLY A 170 6.04 -19.73 -3.53
N GLY A 171 5.93 -19.75 -4.87
CA GLY A 171 6.64 -20.70 -5.74
C GLY A 171 6.09 -22.13 -5.74
N LYS A 172 6.81 -23.07 -6.39
CA LYS A 172 6.52 -24.51 -6.38
C LYS A 172 6.91 -25.10 -5.01
N ILE A 173 6.11 -24.85 -3.99
CA ILE A 173 6.19 -25.55 -2.71
C ILE A 173 5.09 -26.61 -2.76
N SER A 174 5.46 -27.88 -2.61
CA SER A 174 4.48 -28.92 -2.30
C SER A 174 3.84 -28.55 -0.96
N PRO A 175 2.50 -28.53 -0.86
CA PRO A 175 1.86 -28.16 0.39
C PRO A 175 2.43 -29.03 1.52
N LEU A 176 2.96 -28.41 2.58
CA LEU A 176 3.25 -29.13 3.81
C LEU A 176 1.91 -29.71 4.29
N GLN A 177 1.68 -31.00 4.05
CA GLN A 177 0.42 -31.69 4.27
C GLN A 177 0.08 -31.94 5.75
N ASN A 178 0.88 -31.45 6.71
CA ASN A 178 0.84 -32.02 8.06
C ASN A 178 -0.04 -31.28 9.09
N LYS A 179 -0.96 -30.39 8.69
CA LYS A 179 -1.94 -29.81 9.65
C LYS A 179 -3.34 -29.64 9.07
N LYS A 180 -4.32 -30.28 9.72
CA LYS A 180 -5.77 -30.23 9.43
C LYS A 180 -6.33 -28.80 9.30
N CYS A 181 -5.79 -27.84 10.05
CA CYS A 181 -6.20 -26.42 9.95
C CYS A 181 -5.81 -25.75 8.63
N LEU A 182 -4.73 -26.20 7.96
CA LEU A 182 -4.29 -25.66 6.66
C LEU A 182 -5.04 -26.29 5.48
N SER A 183 -5.60 -27.49 5.65
CA SER A 183 -6.40 -28.15 4.61
C SER A 183 -7.79 -27.55 4.46
N GLU A 184 -8.37 -26.99 5.53
CA GLU A 184 -9.70 -26.35 5.50
C GLU A 184 -9.62 -24.86 5.11
N ALA A 185 -8.44 -24.24 5.21
CA ALA A 185 -8.24 -22.84 4.87
C ALA A 185 -8.19 -22.61 3.35
N ARG A 186 -8.66 -21.44 2.90
CA ARG A 186 -8.64 -21.06 1.49
C ARG A 186 -7.23 -20.68 1.03
N HIS A 187 -6.78 -21.27 -0.07
CA HIS A 187 -5.48 -21.03 -0.68
C HIS A 187 -5.59 -19.99 -1.79
N TYR A 188 -4.71 -18.99 -1.76
CA TYR A 188 -4.73 -17.88 -2.71
C TYR A 188 -3.35 -17.66 -3.35
N PRO A 189 -3.32 -17.35 -4.66
CA PRO A 189 -2.10 -16.89 -5.31
C PRO A 189 -1.71 -15.49 -4.80
N LEU A 190 -0.42 -15.14 -4.83
CA LEU A 190 0.06 -13.83 -4.36
C LEU A 190 -0.59 -12.65 -5.10
N GLN A 191 -0.99 -12.86 -6.36
CA GLN A 191 -1.69 -11.90 -7.20
C GLN A 191 -3.05 -11.50 -6.61
N TYR A 192 -3.66 -12.35 -5.77
CA TYR A 192 -4.95 -12.08 -5.14
C TYR A 192 -4.94 -10.81 -4.30
N ILE A 193 -3.83 -10.49 -3.62
CA ILE A 193 -3.71 -9.26 -2.82
C ILE A 193 -3.89 -8.01 -3.71
N GLY A 194 -3.27 -8.03 -4.89
CA GLY A 194 -3.41 -6.94 -5.85
C GLY A 194 -4.81 -6.87 -6.47
N HIS A 195 -5.45 -8.02 -6.69
CA HIS A 195 -6.84 -8.07 -7.19
C HIS A 195 -7.83 -7.55 -6.14
N TYR A 196 -7.72 -8.02 -4.91
CA TYR A 196 -8.57 -7.55 -3.80
C TYR A 196 -8.49 -6.03 -3.61
N LEU A 197 -7.28 -5.45 -3.74
CA LEU A 197 -7.12 -4.01 -3.57
C LEU A 197 -7.61 -3.19 -4.78
N PHE A 198 -7.53 -3.71 -6.00
CA PHE A 198 -7.77 -2.95 -7.24
C PHE A 198 -9.03 -3.35 -8.01
N GLN A 199 -9.80 -4.33 -7.52
CA GLN A 199 -11.14 -4.65 -8.02
C GLN A 199 -12.21 -3.91 -7.22
#